data_AF-A0A504KH15-F1
#
_entry.id   AF-A0A504KH15-F1
#
_cell.length_a   1.000
_cell.length_b   1.000
_cell.length_c   1.000
_cell.angle_alpha   90.00
_cell.angle_beta   90.00
_cell.angle_gamma   90.00
#
_symmetry.space_group_name_H-M   'P 1'
#
loop_
_entity.id
_entity.type
_entity.pdbx_description
1 polymer ?
#
loop_
_entity_poly.entity_id
_entity_poly.type
_entity_poly.pdbx_seq_one_letter_code
_entity_poly.pdbx_strand_id
1 'polypeptide(L)' 'MLKWGAILGVIGFLGGFVGPVIFTPEANQGPLLGIFITGPLGFVLGLMVGFVLRLLPDRR' A
#
# COMPACT_ATOMS: atom_id res chain seq x y z
N MET A 1 14.14 2.03 -2.60
CA MET A 1 13.43 1.85 -1.31
C MET A 1 12.18 2.72 -1.29
N LEU A 2 12.30 4.06 -1.23
CA LEU A 2 11.13 4.96 -1.17
C LEU A 2 10.16 4.85 -2.35
N LYS A 3 10.66 4.69 -3.59
CA LYS A 3 9.83 4.48 -4.79
C LYS A 3 8.82 3.33 -4.61
N TRP A 4 9.30 2.19 -4.13
CA TRP A 4 8.47 1.00 -3.91
C TRP A 4 7.50 1.21 -2.74
N GLY A 5 7.95 1.89 -1.68
CA GLY A 5 7.09 2.35 -0.59
C GLY A 5 5.93 3.21 -1.09
N ALA A 6 6.21 4.24 -1.88
CA ALA A 6 5.17 5.12 -2.43
C ALA A 6 4.20 4.35 -3.36
N ILE A 7 4.70 3.52 -4.26
CA ILE A 7 3.87 2.75 -5.20
C ILE A 7 2.91 1.82 -4.44
N LEU A 8 3.44 0.96 -3.55
CA LEU A 8 2.61 0.00 -2.84
C LEU A 8 1.72 0.68 -1.78
N GLY A 9 2.18 1.77 -1.18
CA GLY A 9 1.38 2.58 -0.26
C GLY A 9 0.18 3.24 -0.94
N VAL A 10 0.37 3.81 -2.13
CA VAL A 10 -0.73 4.39 -2.91
C VAL A 10 -1.71 3.32 -3.39
N ILE A 11 -1.23 2.17 -3.86
CA ILE A 11 -2.10 1.04 -4.25
C ILE A 11 -2.92 0.56 -3.05
N GLY A 12 -2.28 0.36 -1.90
CA GLY A 12 -2.95 -0.06 -0.67
C GLY A 12 -3.96 0.97 -0.19
N PHE A 13 -3.61 2.26 -0.19
CA PHE A 13 -4.51 3.36 0.15
C PHE A 13 -5.72 3.37 -0.78
N LEU A 14 -5.53 3.35 -2.10
CA LEU A 14 -6.64 3.40 -3.06
C LEU A 14 -7.56 2.19 -2.90
N GLY A 15 -7.00 0.98 -2.75
CA GLY A 15 -7.79 -0.23 -2.51
C GLY A 15 -8.62 -0.16 -1.22
N GLY A 16 -8.01 0.24 -0.11
CA GLY A 16 -8.70 0.32 1.19
C GLY A 16 -9.55 1.57 1.38
N PHE A 17 -9.34 2.62 0.58
CA PHE A 17 -10.16 3.83 0.60
C PHE A 17 -11.36 3.67 -0.33
N VAL A 18 -11.10 3.37 -1.61
CA VAL A 18 -12.12 3.31 -2.66
C VAL A 18 -12.93 2.01 -2.59
N GLY A 19 -12.30 0.89 -2.21
CA GLY A 19 -12.97 -0.40 -2.08
C GLY A 19 -14.21 -0.33 -1.19
N PRO A 20 -14.09 0.10 0.09
CA PRO A 20 -15.24 0.24 0.97
C PRO A 20 -16.29 1.24 0.49
N VAL A 21 -15.88 2.33 -0.19
CA VAL A 21 -16.81 3.30 -0.77
C VAL A 21 -17.71 2.67 -1.84
N ILE A 22 -17.19 1.73 -2.61
CA ILE A 22 -17.92 1.07 -3.70
C ILE A 22 -18.69 -0.16 -3.19
N PHE A 23 -18.06 -1.01 -2.39
CA PHE A 23 -18.58 -2.34 -2.06
C PHE A 23 -19.32 -2.41 -0.71
N THR A 24 -19.06 -1.48 0.20
CA THR A 24 -19.71 -1.41 1.53
C THR A 24 -20.06 0.03 1.91
N PRO A 25 -20.85 0.75 1.08
CA PRO A 25 -21.13 2.18 1.26
C PRO A 25 -21.86 2.52 2.57
N GLU A 26 -22.53 1.55 3.19
CA GLU A 26 -23.17 1.67 4.50
C GLU A 26 -22.15 1.79 5.65
N ALA A 27 -20.91 1.35 5.44
CA ALA A 27 -19.84 1.51 6.40
C ALA A 27 -19.30 2.96 6.33
N ASN A 28 -19.84 3.83 7.18
CA ASN A 28 -19.48 5.26 7.23
C ASN A 28 -17.98 5.53 7.50
N GLN A 29 -17.26 4.52 8.03
CA GLN A 29 -15.81 4.57 8.30
C GLN A 29 -14.99 3.70 7.34
N GLY A 30 -15.59 3.16 6.29
CA GLY A 30 -14.91 2.34 5.29
C GLY A 30 -13.59 2.95 4.80
N PRO A 31 -13.53 4.23 4.41
CA PRO A 31 -12.29 4.88 3.94
C PRO A 31 -11.13 4.89 4.95
N LEU A 32 -11.40 4.75 6.25
CA LEU A 32 -10.37 4.71 7.28
C LEU A 32 -9.46 3.49 7.16
N LEU A 33 -9.94 2.40 6.56
CA LEU A 33 -9.13 1.23 6.21
C LEU A 33 -7.96 1.63 5.30
N GLY A 34 -8.23 2.43 4.27
CA GLY A 34 -7.24 3.00 3.36
C GLY A 34 -6.20 3.87 4.07
N ILE A 35 -6.68 4.75 4.95
CA ILE A 35 -5.86 5.77 5.62
C ILE A 35 -4.95 5.15 6.69
N PHE A 36 -5.50 4.33 7.57
CA PHE A 36 -4.79 3.85 8.77
C PHE A 36 -4.17 2.47 8.63
N ILE A 37 -4.64 1.66 7.67
CA ILE A 37 -4.22 0.25 7.56
C ILE A 37 -3.56 -0.01 6.22
N THR A 38 -4.31 -0.11 5.13
CA THR A 38 -3.81 -0.67 3.87
C THR A 38 -2.79 0.26 3.18
N GLY A 39 -2.95 1.58 3.29
CA GLY A 39 -1.95 2.55 2.82
C GLY A 39 -0.62 2.44 3.57
N PRO A 40 -0.59 2.59 4.90
CA PRO A 40 0.62 2.41 5.70
C PRO A 40 1.27 1.03 5.55
N LEU A 41 0.48 -0.05 5.56
CA LEU A 41 0.99 -1.42 5.32
C LEU A 41 1.61 -1.56 3.94
N GLY A 42 0.94 -1.05 2.89
CA GLY A 42 1.48 -1.02 1.54
C GLY A 42 2.81 -0.28 1.48
N PHE A 43 2.93 0.85 2.18
CA PHE A 43 4.18 1.60 2.25
C PHE A 43 5.31 0.80 2.91
N VAL A 44 5.06 0.20 4.07
CA VAL A 44 6.04 -0.65 4.77
C VAL A 44 6.47 -1.83 3.90
N LEU A 45 5.51 -2.54 3.29
CA LEU A 45 5.79 -3.63 2.35
C LEU A 45 6.62 -3.15 1.15
N GLY A 46 6.34 -1.97 0.63
CA GLY A 46 7.12 -1.37 -0.46
C GLY A 46 8.55 -1.04 -0.06
N LEU A 47 8.78 -0.57 1.16
CA LEU A 47 10.15 -0.41 1.68
C LEU A 47 10.88 -1.75 1.77
N MET A 48 10.21 -2.81 2.25
CA MET A 48 10.76 -4.17 2.32
C MET A 48 11.12 -4.71 0.93
N VAL A 49 10.20 -4.60 -0.04
CA VAL A 49 10.45 -4.99 -1.45
C VAL A 49 11.64 -4.20 -2.00
N GLY A 50 11.67 -2.89 -1.79
CA GLY A 50 12.77 -2.05 -2.26
C GLY A 50 14.10 -2.33 -1.57
N PHE A 51 14.10 -2.89 -0.36
CA PHE A 51 15.30 -3.37 0.33
C PHE A 51 15.78 -4.70 -0.26
N VAL A 52 14.89 -5.68 -0.39
CA VAL A 52 15.21 -7.00 -0.97
C VAL A 52 15.75 -6.86 -2.39
N LEU A 53 15.09 -6.05 -3.24
CA LEU A 53 15.55 -5.78 -4.61
C LEU A 53 16.93 -5.11 -4.67
N ARG A 54 17.34 -4.38 -3.63
CA ARG A 54 18.68 -3.79 -3.56
C ARG A 54 19.75 -4.81 -3.16
N LEU A 55 19.39 -5.83 -2.40
CA LEU A 55 20.30 -6.89 -1.95
C LEU A 55 20.46 -8.01 -2.97
N LEU A 56 19.52 -8.14 -3.91
CA LEU A 56 19.62 -9.08 -5.02
C LEU A 56 20.83 -8.70 -5.89
N PRO A 57 21.79 -9.61 -6.12
CA PRO A 57 22.94 -9.35 -6.97
C PRO A 57 22.46 -9.06 -8.39
N ASP A 58 22.95 -7.97 -8.99
CA ASP A 58 22.76 -7.73 -10.42
C ASP A 58 23.41 -8.90 -11.17
N ARG A 59 22.59 -9.74 -11.79
CA ARG A 59 23.04 -10.81 -12.69
C ARG A 59 23.21 -10.29 -14.12
N ARG A 60 23.84 -9.14 -14.29
CA ARG A 60 24.19 -8.57 -15.59
C ARG A 60 25.69 -8.56 -15.79
#